data_AF-A0A972Y7L6-F1
#
_entry.id   AF-A0A972Y7L6-F1
#
_cell.length_a   1.000
_cell.length_b   1.000
_cell.length_c   1.000
_cell.angle_alpha   90.00
_cell.angle_beta   90.00
_cell.angle_gamma   90.00
#
_symmetry.space_group_name_H-M   'P 1'
#
loop_
_entity.id
_entity.type
_entity.pdbx_description
1 polymer ?
#
loop_
_entity_poly.entity_id
_entity_poly.type
_entity_poly.pdbx_seq_one_letter_code
_entity_poly.pdbx_strand_id
1 'polypeptide(L)'
;MADSNKLAPIPKPASKPIVGNVLSVDASAPLQSLKQLADEQGPIFWLDMMGTPIVFVSGADLVEELCDEKRFDKSVRGPLRKLRVIGGDGLFTGDTKAPNWGKAHNILMPTFSQKSMHEYLPMMIDIAEQLMLKWERLNTDDEIDVPRDMIGLTLDTIGLCGFDYRFNSFYSDDFHPFIDALGRTLEIAMLQRGLPLEDFFLRSRLKQLETDVAYMNALVDDIIRERRKTGGDQNDLLNFMLAGKDPISGEGLSDENIRYQINTFLIAGHETTSGMLSFALYYLLKNPDVLKRAYQEADEVLGRDVSIPPSMAQIGQLKYIRAVLLEALRLWPTAPAFGVAPFEDEIIGGKYPLPKGTFINVLGLSLHRDKTVWGDDPDIFNPENFMGDAEATRHPAAYKPFGNGQRACIGRQFAMQEAVMVMGMILQRFHLFDHTDYQLKVKETLSLKPDDFRIKVRVRDDIVRGTGPVAEASADTGDTANRAQRPKHDTPLTVLYGSNLVTTEGLAREVAQTAEFNGFSVTMGALDNYVGRLPTEGAVVLLSASYNGAPPNNAVKFIDWLDSAKPGDANGVSYMVFGCGSRDWAA
;
A
#
# COMPACT_ATOMS: atom_id res chain seq x y z
N MET A 1 38.90 22.24 -13.10
CA MET A 1 39.16 20.81 -13.36
C MET A 1 37.93 20.26 -14.04
N ALA A 2 38.08 19.62 -15.21
CA ALA A 2 36.96 18.97 -15.87
C ALA A 2 36.34 17.94 -14.91
N ASP A 3 35.05 18.06 -14.67
CA ASP A 3 34.29 17.22 -13.74
C ASP A 3 34.27 15.78 -14.28
N SER A 4 35.19 14.94 -13.80
CA SER A 4 35.29 13.55 -14.26
C SER A 4 34.04 12.80 -13.81
N ASN A 5 33.24 12.30 -14.74
CA ASN A 5 32.03 11.52 -14.43
C ASN A 5 32.42 10.21 -13.70
N LYS A 6 32.29 10.20 -12.37
CA LYS A 6 32.67 9.08 -11.49
C LYS A 6 31.88 7.79 -11.74
N LEU A 7 30.69 7.91 -12.31
CA LEU A 7 29.77 6.80 -12.57
C LEU A 7 29.56 6.59 -14.08
N ALA A 8 30.53 6.96 -14.92
CA ALA A 8 30.43 6.71 -16.35
C ALA A 8 30.14 5.21 -16.62
N PRO A 9 29.20 4.88 -17.54
CA PRO A 9 28.56 5.75 -18.51
C PRO A 9 27.20 6.34 -18.06
N ILE A 10 26.86 6.37 -16.77
CA ILE A 10 25.61 6.99 -16.29
C ILE A 10 25.62 8.50 -16.61
N PRO A 11 24.59 9.05 -17.29
CA PRO A 11 24.48 10.47 -17.57
C PRO A 11 24.49 11.34 -16.31
N LYS A 12 25.12 12.53 -16.41
CA LYS A 12 25.12 13.56 -15.36
C LYS A 12 24.75 14.90 -16.00
N PRO A 13 23.69 15.59 -15.54
CA PRO A 13 23.39 16.93 -16.00
C PRO A 13 24.48 17.92 -15.56
N ALA A 14 24.59 19.06 -16.25
CA ALA A 14 25.62 20.06 -15.97
C ALA A 14 25.63 20.48 -14.48
N SER A 15 26.80 20.43 -13.86
CA SER A 15 27.00 20.77 -12.45
C SER A 15 27.45 22.22 -12.27
N LYS A 16 27.12 22.81 -11.12
CA LYS A 16 27.66 24.11 -10.70
C LYS A 16 28.97 23.90 -9.93
N PRO A 17 29.94 24.84 -10.00
CA PRO A 17 31.15 24.76 -9.20
C PRO A 17 30.84 24.63 -7.71
N ILE A 18 31.59 23.77 -6.99
CA ILE A 18 31.55 23.56 -5.53
C ILE A 18 30.30 22.82 -5.02
N VAL A 19 29.09 23.18 -5.47
CA VAL A 19 27.82 22.62 -4.97
C VAL A 19 27.24 21.49 -5.83
N GLY A 20 27.89 21.13 -6.93
CA GLY A 20 27.41 20.05 -7.82
C GLY A 20 26.04 20.37 -8.42
N ASN A 21 25.08 19.46 -8.25
CA ASN A 21 23.71 19.57 -8.73
C ASN A 21 22.70 19.94 -7.63
N VAL A 22 23.15 20.32 -6.42
CA VAL A 22 22.25 20.67 -5.30
C VAL A 22 21.27 21.79 -5.64
N LEU A 23 21.70 22.75 -6.48
CA LEU A 23 20.88 23.88 -6.93
C LEU A 23 20.23 23.64 -8.31
N SER A 24 20.23 22.40 -8.80
CA SER A 24 19.54 21.98 -10.03
C SER A 24 18.13 21.44 -9.75
N VAL A 25 17.75 21.28 -8.48
CA VAL A 25 16.46 20.76 -8.03
C VAL A 25 15.72 21.85 -7.24
N ASP A 26 14.51 22.19 -7.66
CA ASP A 26 13.66 23.15 -6.95
C ASP A 26 13.40 22.67 -5.51
N ALA A 27 13.45 23.59 -4.55
CA ALA A 27 13.17 23.27 -3.16
C ALA A 27 11.70 23.15 -2.81
N SER A 28 10.83 23.79 -3.60
CA SER A 28 9.38 23.73 -3.43
C SER A 28 8.74 22.55 -4.15
N ALA A 29 9.38 22.02 -5.19
CA ALA A 29 8.89 20.90 -6.01
C ALA A 29 10.04 19.98 -6.49
N PRO A 30 10.77 19.32 -5.55
CA PRO A 30 11.95 18.54 -5.89
C PRO A 30 11.65 17.34 -6.81
N LEU A 31 10.55 16.63 -6.62
CA LEU A 31 10.21 15.44 -7.41
C LEU A 31 9.74 15.80 -8.82
N GLN A 32 8.98 16.87 -8.98
CA GLN A 32 8.64 17.40 -10.30
C GLN A 32 9.90 17.86 -11.05
N SER A 33 10.85 18.50 -10.37
CA SER A 33 12.16 18.84 -10.96
C SER A 33 12.95 17.60 -11.38
N LEU A 34 12.97 16.55 -10.56
CA LEU A 34 13.63 15.29 -10.87
C LEU A 34 12.97 14.56 -12.04
N LYS A 35 11.63 14.67 -12.19
CA LYS A 35 10.91 14.14 -13.34
C LYS A 35 11.33 14.86 -14.63
N GLN A 36 11.43 16.19 -14.63
CA GLN A 36 11.90 16.94 -15.79
C GLN A 36 13.34 16.54 -16.18
N LEU A 37 14.21 16.35 -15.18
CA LEU A 37 15.56 15.84 -15.43
C LEU A 37 15.55 14.42 -16.01
N ALA A 38 14.64 13.55 -15.57
CA ALA A 38 14.49 12.22 -16.16
C ALA A 38 14.04 12.29 -17.63
N ASP A 39 13.12 13.20 -17.96
CA ASP A 39 12.67 13.42 -19.34
C ASP A 39 13.84 13.88 -20.25
N GLU A 40 14.78 14.66 -19.72
CA GLU A 40 15.97 15.14 -20.46
C GLU A 40 17.12 14.13 -20.52
N GLN A 41 17.41 13.43 -19.43
CA GLN A 41 18.59 12.56 -19.29
C GLN A 41 18.31 11.09 -19.66
N GLY A 42 17.03 10.71 -19.72
CA GLY A 42 16.59 9.34 -20.00
C GLY A 42 16.39 8.49 -18.74
N PRO A 43 16.33 7.15 -18.90
CA PRO A 43 15.83 6.23 -17.86
C PRO A 43 16.75 6.06 -16.64
N ILE A 44 17.94 6.66 -16.67
CA ILE A 44 18.90 6.67 -15.58
C ILE A 44 19.82 7.90 -15.68
N PHE A 45 20.05 8.56 -14.55
CA PHE A 45 21.02 9.65 -14.42
C PHE A 45 21.53 9.72 -12.99
N TRP A 46 22.57 10.51 -12.74
CA TRP A 46 23.03 10.78 -11.38
C TRP A 46 23.26 12.26 -11.12
N LEU A 47 23.04 12.66 -9.88
CA LEU A 47 23.28 14.00 -9.37
C LEU A 47 24.42 13.99 -8.36
N ASP A 48 25.30 14.99 -8.44
CA ASP A 48 26.34 15.23 -7.47
C ASP A 48 25.83 16.13 -6.34
N MET A 49 25.54 15.54 -5.19
CA MET A 49 25.05 16.24 -4.02
C MET A 49 26.22 16.54 -3.07
N MET A 50 26.99 17.59 -3.39
CA MET A 50 28.19 18.01 -2.65
C MET A 50 29.22 16.89 -2.45
N GLY A 51 29.55 16.17 -3.52
CA GLY A 51 30.50 15.07 -3.53
C GLY A 51 29.89 13.70 -3.26
N THR A 52 28.60 13.64 -2.88
CA THR A 52 27.85 12.39 -2.71
C THR A 52 27.02 12.10 -3.96
N PRO A 53 27.30 11.03 -4.71
CA PRO A 53 26.48 10.67 -5.86
C PRO A 53 25.11 10.11 -5.41
N ILE A 54 24.05 10.57 -6.06
CA ILE A 54 22.71 9.95 -5.98
C ILE A 54 22.30 9.57 -7.40
N VAL A 55 22.01 8.28 -7.61
CA VAL A 55 21.54 7.76 -8.89
C VAL A 55 20.01 7.75 -8.89
N PHE A 56 19.39 8.18 -9.98
CA PHE A 56 17.95 8.14 -10.20
C PHE A 56 17.65 7.20 -11.37
N VAL A 57 16.67 6.32 -11.21
CA VAL A 57 16.28 5.32 -12.22
C VAL A 57 14.77 5.33 -12.40
N SER A 58 14.33 5.29 -13.66
CA SER A 58 12.93 5.30 -14.04
C SER A 58 12.56 4.35 -15.18
N GLY A 59 13.52 3.76 -15.91
CA GLY A 59 13.19 2.79 -16.97
C GLY A 59 12.76 1.43 -16.41
N ALA A 60 11.68 0.83 -16.93
CA ALA A 60 11.10 -0.39 -16.40
C ALA A 60 12.09 -1.58 -16.32
N ASP A 61 12.86 -1.82 -17.38
CA ASP A 61 13.87 -2.90 -17.42
C ASP A 61 14.96 -2.72 -16.35
N LEU A 62 15.40 -1.48 -16.11
CA LEU A 62 16.40 -1.19 -15.07
C LEU A 62 15.79 -1.34 -13.67
N VAL A 63 14.55 -0.88 -13.49
CA VAL A 63 13.84 -1.02 -12.21
C VAL A 63 13.60 -2.48 -11.88
N GLU A 64 13.37 -3.35 -12.86
CA GLU A 64 13.27 -4.80 -12.65
C GLU A 64 14.54 -5.36 -12.00
N GLU A 65 15.71 -5.05 -12.54
CA GLU A 65 16.98 -5.46 -11.95
C GLU A 65 17.19 -4.91 -10.53
N LEU A 66 16.79 -3.65 -10.29
CA LEU A 66 16.86 -3.03 -8.96
C LEU A 66 15.87 -3.61 -7.95
N CYS A 67 14.86 -4.34 -8.43
CA CYS A 67 13.88 -5.04 -7.60
C CYS A 67 14.33 -6.46 -7.20
N ASP A 68 15.47 -6.95 -7.70
CA ASP A 68 16.04 -8.23 -7.26
C ASP A 68 16.64 -8.11 -5.85
N GLU A 69 15.92 -8.67 -4.86
CA GLU A 69 16.30 -8.64 -3.44
C GLU A 69 17.57 -9.46 -3.12
N LYS A 70 18.09 -10.25 -4.06
CA LYS A 70 19.40 -10.92 -3.91
C LYS A 70 20.56 -9.97 -4.19
N ARG A 71 20.32 -8.93 -4.98
CA ARG A 71 21.33 -7.95 -5.42
C ARG A 71 21.21 -6.62 -4.69
N PHE A 72 19.98 -6.19 -4.41
CA PHE A 72 19.66 -4.88 -3.85
C PHE A 72 18.79 -4.98 -2.59
N ASP A 73 18.91 -3.99 -1.70
CA ASP A 73 18.06 -3.85 -0.51
C ASP A 73 17.59 -2.41 -0.34
N LYS A 74 16.48 -2.22 0.38
CA LYS A 74 15.98 -0.90 0.74
C LYS A 74 17.05 -0.12 1.51
N SER A 75 17.27 1.11 1.08
CA SER A 75 18.23 2.02 1.69
C SER A 75 17.52 3.15 2.45
N VAL A 76 17.64 3.16 3.78
CA VAL A 76 17.08 4.22 4.62
C VAL A 76 18.06 5.39 4.72
N ARG A 77 17.99 6.30 3.74
CA ARG A 77 18.81 7.52 3.66
C ARG A 77 17.95 8.78 3.52
N GLY A 78 18.59 9.94 3.56
CA GLY A 78 17.94 11.23 3.34
C GLY A 78 16.76 11.45 4.30
N PRO A 79 15.59 11.87 3.80
CA PRO A 79 14.43 12.16 4.64
C PRO A 79 13.93 10.99 5.48
N LEU A 80 13.93 9.76 4.96
CA LEU A 80 13.52 8.58 5.73
C LEU A 80 14.40 8.37 6.95
N ARG A 81 15.71 8.67 6.84
CA ARG A 81 16.61 8.59 7.99
C ARG A 81 16.31 9.66 9.02
N LYS A 82 15.88 10.86 8.60
CA LYS A 82 15.48 11.95 9.49
C LYS A 82 14.21 11.61 10.26
N LEU A 83 13.27 10.89 9.66
CA LEU A 83 12.04 10.43 10.33
C LEU A 83 12.26 9.42 11.46
N ARG A 84 13.47 8.88 11.64
CA ARG A 84 13.79 8.03 12.81
C ARG A 84 13.61 8.75 14.15
N VAL A 85 13.57 10.09 14.17
CA VAL A 85 13.28 10.85 15.39
C VAL A 85 11.90 10.52 15.97
N ILE A 86 10.93 10.13 15.13
CA ILE A 86 9.58 9.70 15.55
C ILE A 86 9.33 8.21 15.30
N GLY A 87 9.80 7.69 14.17
CA GLY A 87 9.53 6.32 13.73
C GLY A 87 10.58 5.31 14.19
N GLY A 88 11.67 5.75 14.83
CA GLY A 88 12.73 4.87 15.33
C GLY A 88 13.18 3.83 14.32
N ASP A 89 13.23 2.57 14.75
CA ASP A 89 13.45 1.38 13.94
C ASP A 89 12.15 0.65 13.56
N GLY A 90 11.04 1.39 13.48
CA GLY A 90 9.75 0.93 12.97
C GLY A 90 9.82 0.43 11.53
N LEU A 91 8.76 -0.25 11.05
CA LEU A 91 8.77 -0.94 9.75
C LEU A 91 9.19 -0.06 8.56
N PHE A 92 8.81 1.22 8.59
CA PHE A 92 9.07 2.17 7.51
C PHE A 92 10.50 2.72 7.52
N THR A 93 11.07 2.99 8.69
CA THR A 93 12.38 3.64 8.86
C THR A 93 13.49 2.71 9.32
N GLY A 94 13.18 1.46 9.68
CA GLY A 94 14.13 0.42 10.06
C GLY A 94 14.91 -0.15 8.87
N ASP A 95 16.15 -0.56 9.13
CA ASP A 95 16.98 -1.29 8.16
C ASP A 95 16.52 -2.75 8.07
N THR A 96 16.56 -3.40 6.90
CA THR A 96 16.06 -4.78 6.71
C THR A 96 16.75 -5.78 7.65
N LYS A 97 18.05 -5.58 7.91
CA LYS A 97 18.86 -6.44 8.78
C LYS A 97 18.69 -6.14 10.27
N ALA A 98 17.90 -5.12 10.65
CA ALA A 98 17.66 -4.80 12.05
C ALA A 98 16.72 -5.84 12.69
N PRO A 99 17.04 -6.41 13.86
CA PRO A 99 16.20 -7.43 14.49
C PRO A 99 14.75 -6.99 14.69
N ASN A 100 14.53 -5.73 15.09
CA ASN A 100 13.19 -5.20 15.31
C ASN A 100 12.37 -5.08 14.02
N TRP A 101 13.01 -4.86 12.86
CA TRP A 101 12.29 -4.86 11.59
C TRP A 101 11.73 -6.26 11.29
N GLY A 102 12.56 -7.30 11.37
CA GLY A 102 12.13 -8.68 11.13
C GLY A 102 11.05 -9.15 12.11
N LYS A 103 11.22 -8.87 13.41
CA LYS A 103 10.22 -9.20 14.44
C LYS A 103 8.89 -8.51 14.18
N ALA A 104 8.91 -7.19 13.97
CA ALA A 104 7.70 -6.43 13.71
C ALA A 104 7.02 -6.88 12.41
N HIS A 105 7.79 -7.16 11.37
CA HIS A 105 7.27 -7.66 10.09
C HIS A 105 6.52 -8.97 10.31
N ASN A 106 7.15 -9.97 10.93
CA ASN A 106 6.52 -11.27 11.14
C ASN A 106 5.28 -11.20 12.04
N ILE A 107 5.31 -10.35 13.08
CA ILE A 107 4.18 -10.16 14.00
C ILE A 107 3.00 -9.46 13.32
N LEU A 108 3.27 -8.45 12.48
CA LEU A 108 2.24 -7.58 11.91
C LEU A 108 1.72 -8.05 10.54
N MET A 109 2.47 -8.83 9.77
CA MET A 109 2.00 -9.31 8.46
C MET A 109 0.60 -9.97 8.51
N PRO A 110 0.25 -10.82 9.50
CA PRO A 110 -1.09 -11.42 9.61
C PRO A 110 -2.23 -10.41 9.74
N THR A 111 -1.97 -9.25 10.33
CA THR A 111 -2.97 -8.20 10.58
C THR A 111 -3.33 -7.43 9.32
N PHE A 112 -2.59 -7.61 8.23
CA PHE A 112 -2.89 -7.05 6.92
C PHE A 112 -3.40 -8.11 5.93
N SER A 113 -3.82 -9.27 6.44
CA SER A 113 -4.45 -10.34 5.66
C SER A 113 -5.87 -9.97 5.22
N GLN A 114 -6.39 -10.68 4.21
CA GLN A 114 -7.80 -10.55 3.80
C GLN A 114 -8.77 -10.77 4.96
N LYS A 115 -8.48 -11.71 5.86
CA LYS A 115 -9.32 -11.95 7.05
C LYS A 115 -9.38 -10.70 7.94
N SER A 116 -8.24 -10.09 8.23
CA SER A 116 -8.21 -8.86 9.05
C SER A 116 -8.92 -7.70 8.35
N MET A 117 -8.84 -7.62 7.02
CA MET A 117 -9.60 -6.60 6.27
C MET A 117 -11.12 -6.73 6.45
N HIS A 118 -11.65 -7.96 6.55
CA HIS A 118 -13.06 -8.18 6.91
C HIS A 118 -13.38 -7.68 8.33
N GLU A 119 -12.46 -7.87 9.28
CA GLU A 119 -12.63 -7.44 10.67
C GLU A 119 -12.57 -5.90 10.82
N TYR A 120 -11.80 -5.22 9.97
CA TYR A 120 -11.71 -3.76 9.96
C TYR A 120 -12.87 -3.05 9.27
N LEU A 121 -13.58 -3.74 8.37
CA LEU A 121 -14.62 -3.14 7.53
C LEU A 121 -15.66 -2.33 8.34
N PRO A 122 -16.24 -2.83 9.46
CA PRO A 122 -17.21 -2.06 10.23
C PRO A 122 -16.66 -0.73 10.77
N MET A 123 -15.39 -0.70 11.18
CA MET A 123 -14.72 0.52 11.66
C MET A 123 -14.40 1.48 10.52
N MET A 124 -14.02 0.97 9.35
CA MET A 124 -13.85 1.80 8.14
C MET A 124 -15.18 2.45 7.73
N ILE A 125 -16.28 1.69 7.75
CA ILE A 125 -17.63 2.19 7.44
C ILE A 125 -18.04 3.28 8.43
N ASP A 126 -17.77 3.12 9.72
CA ASP A 126 -18.07 4.13 10.75
C ASP A 126 -17.49 5.50 10.37
N ILE A 127 -16.19 5.56 10.05
CA ILE A 127 -15.52 6.81 9.69
C ILE A 127 -15.98 7.32 8.32
N ALA A 128 -16.19 6.42 7.34
CA ALA A 128 -16.69 6.80 6.03
C ALA A 128 -18.10 7.42 6.10
N GLU A 129 -19.00 6.87 6.91
CA GLU A 129 -20.33 7.43 7.15
C GLU A 129 -20.27 8.81 7.80
N GLN A 130 -19.31 9.06 8.70
CA GLN A 130 -19.13 10.41 9.26
C GLN A 130 -18.78 11.44 8.18
N LEU A 131 -17.91 11.08 7.22
CA LEU A 131 -17.61 11.93 6.07
C LEU A 131 -18.87 12.13 5.20
N MET A 132 -19.61 11.06 4.90
CA MET A 132 -20.85 11.18 4.09
C MET A 132 -21.85 12.10 4.79
N LEU A 133 -22.06 11.93 6.09
CA LEU A 133 -22.95 12.78 6.89
C LEU A 133 -22.47 14.23 6.96
N LYS A 134 -21.15 14.48 7.02
CA LYS A 134 -20.59 15.83 6.93
C LYS A 134 -20.99 16.49 5.61
N TRP A 135 -20.77 15.80 4.48
CA TRP A 135 -21.06 16.34 3.15
C TRP A 135 -22.56 16.50 2.88
N GLU A 136 -23.40 15.61 3.41
CA GLU A 136 -24.87 15.72 3.35
C GLU A 136 -25.44 16.92 4.11
N ARG A 137 -24.72 17.40 5.14
CA ARG A 137 -25.12 18.54 5.99
C ARG A 137 -24.66 19.89 5.46
N LEU A 138 -23.90 19.92 4.37
CA LEU A 138 -23.45 21.15 3.74
C LEU A 138 -24.62 21.90 3.10
N ASN A 139 -24.58 23.22 3.19
CA ASN A 139 -25.47 24.08 2.41
C ASN A 139 -24.99 24.16 0.97
N THR A 140 -25.87 24.56 0.04
CA THR A 140 -25.58 24.64 -1.40
C THR A 140 -24.33 25.46 -1.73
N ASP A 141 -24.02 26.48 -0.93
CA ASP A 141 -22.89 27.38 -1.17
C ASP A 141 -21.57 26.93 -0.53
N ASP A 142 -21.62 25.93 0.36
CA ASP A 142 -20.45 25.45 1.08
C ASP A 142 -19.51 24.67 0.14
N GLU A 143 -18.21 24.81 0.38
CA GLU A 143 -17.16 24.11 -0.36
C GLU A 143 -16.56 22.99 0.50
N ILE A 144 -16.12 21.93 -0.16
CA ILE A 144 -15.31 20.87 0.45
C ILE A 144 -13.86 21.10 0.07
N ASP A 145 -13.00 21.26 1.09
CA ASP A 145 -11.56 21.06 0.95
C ASP A 145 -11.29 19.55 0.90
N VAL A 146 -11.05 19.02 -0.30
CA VAL A 146 -10.96 17.58 -0.54
C VAL A 146 -9.76 16.98 0.20
N PRO A 147 -8.51 17.47 0.03
CA PRO A 147 -7.37 16.95 0.78
C PRO A 147 -7.59 16.96 2.28
N ARG A 148 -8.17 18.03 2.83
CA ARG A 148 -8.43 18.14 4.26
C ARG A 148 -9.38 17.06 4.76
N ASP A 149 -10.49 16.84 4.07
CA ASP A 149 -11.49 15.85 4.47
C ASP A 149 -10.97 14.42 4.32
N MET A 150 -10.20 14.14 3.26
CA MET A 150 -9.57 12.83 3.08
C MET A 150 -8.49 12.57 4.14
N ILE A 151 -7.73 13.58 4.56
CA ILE A 151 -6.77 13.48 5.68
C ILE A 151 -7.50 13.13 6.97
N GLY A 152 -8.59 13.83 7.28
CA GLY A 152 -9.42 13.55 8.47
C GLY A 152 -9.98 12.13 8.46
N LEU A 153 -10.52 11.69 7.30
CA LEU A 153 -11.02 10.32 7.13
C LEU A 153 -9.94 9.29 7.41
N THR A 154 -8.84 9.35 6.66
CA THR A 154 -7.82 8.29 6.70
C THR A 154 -7.08 8.23 8.04
N LEU A 155 -6.92 9.36 8.73
CA LEU A 155 -6.37 9.38 10.09
C LEU A 155 -7.32 8.74 11.10
N ASP A 156 -8.59 9.12 11.09
CA ASP A 156 -9.57 8.54 12.01
C ASP A 156 -9.73 7.04 11.73
N THR A 157 -9.70 6.60 10.47
CA THR A 157 -9.77 5.18 10.11
C THR A 157 -8.58 4.39 10.65
N ILE A 158 -7.33 4.84 10.45
CA ILE A 158 -6.16 4.13 10.99
C ILE A 158 -6.10 4.22 12.52
N GLY A 159 -6.55 5.34 13.10
CA GLY A 159 -6.66 5.50 14.55
C GLY A 159 -7.62 4.48 15.17
N LEU A 160 -8.81 4.35 14.57
CA LEU A 160 -9.85 3.44 15.04
C LEU A 160 -9.48 1.98 14.77
N CYS A 161 -9.18 1.60 13.52
CA CYS A 161 -8.86 0.22 13.15
C CYS A 161 -7.54 -0.28 13.76
N GLY A 162 -6.57 0.63 13.93
CA GLY A 162 -5.26 0.29 14.43
C GLY A 162 -5.22 0.22 15.96
N PHE A 163 -5.82 1.20 16.63
CA PHE A 163 -5.53 1.45 18.04
C PHE A 163 -6.80 1.67 18.90
N ASP A 164 -7.99 1.53 18.32
CA ASP A 164 -9.27 1.90 18.94
C ASP A 164 -9.26 3.33 19.49
N TYR A 165 -8.66 4.24 18.72
CA TYR A 165 -8.51 5.64 19.10
C TYR A 165 -9.20 6.56 18.10
N ARG A 166 -10.10 7.43 18.60
CA ARG A 166 -10.81 8.41 17.77
C ARG A 166 -10.16 9.79 17.89
N PHE A 167 -9.56 10.26 16.81
CA PHE A 167 -9.10 11.64 16.69
C PHE A 167 -10.27 12.63 16.52
N ASN A 168 -11.44 12.14 16.06
CA ASN A 168 -12.67 12.91 15.87
C ASN A 168 -12.47 14.09 14.91
N SER A 169 -11.78 13.84 13.79
CA SER A 169 -11.38 14.88 12.83
C SER A 169 -12.54 15.65 12.20
N PHE A 170 -13.77 15.11 12.26
CA PHE A 170 -14.98 15.75 11.73
C PHE A 170 -15.79 16.55 12.76
N TYR A 171 -15.31 16.66 14.00
CA TYR A 171 -16.01 17.36 15.10
C TYR A 171 -15.41 18.73 15.43
N SER A 172 -14.40 19.18 14.68
CA SER A 172 -13.67 20.42 14.90
C SER A 172 -13.24 21.05 13.58
N ASP A 173 -13.18 22.38 13.54
CA ASP A 173 -12.64 23.16 12.41
C ASP A 173 -11.11 23.17 12.40
N ASP A 174 -10.47 22.78 13.49
CA ASP A 174 -9.03 22.54 13.57
C ASP A 174 -8.75 21.04 13.58
N PHE A 175 -7.64 20.64 12.97
CA PHE A 175 -7.14 19.29 13.06
C PHE A 175 -6.73 18.94 14.51
N HIS A 176 -6.76 17.64 14.84
CA HIS A 176 -6.17 17.20 16.10
C HIS A 176 -4.69 17.61 16.16
N PRO A 177 -4.16 18.13 17.29
CA PRO A 177 -2.79 18.67 17.36
C PRO A 177 -1.68 17.71 16.91
N PHE A 178 -1.97 16.41 16.95
CA PHE A 178 -1.12 15.35 16.39
C PHE A 178 -0.85 15.55 14.89
N ILE A 179 -1.85 15.90 14.09
CA ILE A 179 -1.72 16.10 12.63
C ILE A 179 -0.79 17.28 12.36
N ASP A 180 -0.97 18.39 13.07
CA ASP A 180 -0.14 19.57 12.90
C ASP A 180 1.32 19.30 13.30
N ALA A 181 1.52 18.58 14.42
CA ALA A 181 2.85 18.14 14.86
C ALA A 181 3.53 17.21 13.85
N LEU A 182 2.76 16.28 13.28
CA LEU A 182 3.23 15.35 12.26
C LEU A 182 3.57 16.09 10.96
N GLY A 183 2.67 16.94 10.46
CA GLY A 183 2.89 17.74 9.26
C GLY A 183 4.14 18.62 9.34
N ARG A 184 4.33 19.33 10.47
CA ARG A 184 5.57 20.09 10.73
C ARG A 184 6.81 19.20 10.76
N THR A 185 6.72 18.02 11.39
CA THR A 185 7.83 17.06 11.44
C THR A 185 8.23 16.59 10.04
N LEU A 186 7.25 16.25 9.20
CA LEU A 186 7.47 15.84 7.81
C LEU A 186 8.10 16.96 6.97
N GLU A 187 7.60 18.20 7.10
CA GLU A 187 8.16 19.37 6.40
C GLU A 187 9.61 19.62 6.83
N ILE A 188 9.91 19.57 8.13
CA ILE A 188 11.28 19.78 8.63
C ILE A 188 12.21 18.66 8.13
N ALA A 189 11.76 17.40 8.11
CA ALA A 189 12.54 16.29 7.58
C ALA A 189 12.86 16.44 6.08
N MET A 190 11.96 17.06 5.30
CA MET A 190 12.19 17.41 3.88
C MET A 190 13.14 18.59 3.69
N LEU A 191 13.08 19.59 4.56
CA LEU A 191 13.89 20.80 4.47
C LEU A 191 15.37 20.55 4.77
N GLN A 192 15.71 19.56 5.59
CA GLN A 192 17.09 19.24 5.96
C GLN A 192 17.88 18.62 4.80
N ARG A 193 18.64 19.45 4.08
CA ARG A 193 19.46 19.08 2.91
C ARG A 193 20.90 18.73 3.26
N GLY A 194 21.32 18.95 4.51
CA GLY A 194 22.70 18.75 4.96
C GLY A 194 23.64 19.87 4.52
N LEU A 195 23.11 21.08 4.31
CA LEU A 195 23.91 22.24 3.90
C LEU A 195 24.76 22.78 5.07
N PRO A 196 25.94 23.38 4.80
CA PRO A 196 26.70 24.05 5.85
C PRO A 196 25.87 25.15 6.54
N LEU A 197 25.94 25.22 7.88
CA LEU A 197 25.18 26.15 8.73
C LEU A 197 23.65 25.98 8.72
N GLU A 198 23.11 24.93 8.08
CA GLU A 198 21.67 24.67 8.01
C GLU A 198 21.01 24.61 9.39
N ASP A 199 21.63 23.90 10.35
CA ASP A 199 21.11 23.78 11.72
C ASP A 199 21.02 25.14 12.45
N PHE A 200 21.90 26.09 12.12
CA PHE A 200 21.85 27.44 12.69
C PHE A 200 20.62 28.19 12.18
N PHE A 201 20.33 28.11 10.87
CA PHE A 201 19.16 28.73 10.27
C PHE A 201 17.85 28.02 10.65
N LEU A 202 17.88 26.70 10.85
CA LEU A 202 16.73 25.89 11.23
C LEU A 202 16.53 25.76 12.74
N ARG A 203 17.35 26.41 13.58
CA ARG A 203 17.35 26.21 15.05
C ARG A 203 15.98 26.30 15.71
N SER A 204 15.16 27.30 15.32
CA SER A 204 13.80 27.44 15.86
C SER A 204 12.88 26.30 15.43
N ARG A 205 13.01 25.84 14.18
CA ARG A 205 12.24 24.70 13.64
C ARG A 205 12.67 23.39 14.31
N LEU A 206 13.97 23.19 14.54
CA LEU A 206 14.49 22.01 15.24
C LEU A 206 14.02 21.94 16.70
N LYS A 207 13.91 23.09 17.39
CA LYS A 207 13.32 23.13 18.73
C LYS A 207 11.82 22.80 18.72
N GLN A 208 11.08 23.28 17.71
CA GLN A 208 9.68 22.92 17.53
C GLN A 208 9.53 21.42 17.24
N LEU A 209 10.42 20.85 16.42
CA LEU A 209 10.47 19.42 16.13
C LEU A 209 10.62 18.59 17.42
N GLU A 210 11.51 18.97 18.34
CA GLU A 210 11.63 18.30 19.65
C GLU A 210 10.32 18.30 20.44
N THR A 211 9.58 19.42 20.38
CA THR A 211 8.28 19.57 21.07
C THR A 211 7.22 18.70 20.41
N ASP A 212 7.16 18.70 19.08
CA ASP A 212 6.23 17.91 18.28
C ASP A 212 6.46 16.40 18.47
N VAL A 213 7.74 15.96 18.45
CA VAL A 213 8.14 14.57 18.73
C VAL A 213 7.74 14.14 20.13
N ALA A 214 8.01 14.98 21.14
CA ALA A 214 7.65 14.68 22.52
C ALA A 214 6.13 14.53 22.70
N TYR A 215 5.35 15.42 22.08
CA TYR A 215 3.89 15.36 22.10
C TYR A 215 3.37 14.07 21.44
N MET A 216 3.83 13.76 20.22
CA MET A 216 3.40 12.56 19.49
C MET A 216 3.74 11.28 20.26
N ASN A 217 4.95 11.18 20.81
CA ASN A 217 5.36 10.03 21.61
C ASN A 217 4.53 9.89 22.89
N ALA A 218 4.24 11.00 23.58
CA ALA A 218 3.42 10.98 24.80
C ALA A 218 1.98 10.52 24.52
N LEU A 219 1.36 11.00 23.43
CA LEU A 219 0.02 10.56 23.04
C LEU A 219 -0.02 9.05 22.77
N VAL A 220 0.95 8.55 22.03
CA VAL A 220 1.04 7.11 21.72
C VAL A 220 1.32 6.27 22.96
N ASP A 221 2.20 6.73 23.85
CA ASP A 221 2.47 6.07 25.12
C ASP A 221 1.22 6.00 26.00
N ASP A 222 0.39 7.05 26.00
CA ASP A 222 -0.87 7.06 26.72
C ASP A 222 -1.86 6.03 26.14
N ILE A 223 -1.96 5.90 24.81
CA ILE A 223 -2.77 4.88 24.14
C ILE A 223 -2.31 3.47 24.55
N ILE A 224 -1.00 3.19 24.48
CA ILE A 224 -0.43 1.90 24.88
C ILE A 224 -0.74 1.61 26.36
N ARG A 225 -0.55 2.61 27.23
CA ARG A 225 -0.76 2.47 28.68
C ARG A 225 -2.21 2.19 29.03
N GLU A 226 -3.16 2.89 28.41
CA GLU A 226 -4.59 2.65 28.64
C GLU A 226 -5.02 1.26 28.13
N ARG A 227 -4.49 0.80 26.99
CA ARG A 227 -4.75 -0.57 26.52
C ARG A 227 -4.21 -1.64 27.47
N ARG A 228 -3.00 -1.45 28.00
CA ARG A 228 -2.43 -2.39 28.99
C ARG A 228 -3.22 -2.44 30.31
N LYS A 229 -3.82 -1.33 30.74
CA LYS A 229 -4.64 -1.26 31.96
C LYS A 229 -5.99 -1.94 31.81
N THR A 230 -6.67 -1.65 30.70
CA THR A 230 -8.03 -2.15 30.46
C THR A 230 -8.03 -3.64 30.16
N GLY A 231 -6.98 -4.13 29.48
CA GLY A 231 -6.99 -5.47 28.90
C GLY A 231 -8.04 -5.55 27.78
N GLY A 232 -7.80 -6.37 26.76
CA GLY A 232 -8.81 -6.53 25.72
C GLY A 232 -8.39 -7.49 24.61
N ASP A 233 -9.31 -8.38 24.24
CA ASP A 233 -9.23 -9.26 23.07
C ASP A 233 -9.74 -8.53 21.81
N GLN A 234 -9.37 -7.26 21.64
CA GLN A 234 -9.74 -6.51 20.44
C GLN A 234 -8.94 -7.04 19.24
N ASN A 235 -9.58 -7.14 18.07
CA ASN A 235 -8.93 -7.55 16.84
C ASN A 235 -8.32 -6.33 16.10
N ASP A 236 -7.44 -5.58 16.76
CA ASP A 236 -6.78 -4.39 16.22
C ASP A 236 -5.24 -4.49 16.21
N LEU A 237 -4.57 -3.62 15.45
CA LEU A 237 -3.11 -3.64 15.31
C LEU A 237 -2.39 -3.55 16.67
N LEU A 238 -2.91 -2.75 17.59
CA LEU A 238 -2.33 -2.58 18.93
C LEU A 238 -2.32 -3.88 19.71
N ASN A 239 -3.43 -4.62 19.72
CA ASN A 239 -3.51 -5.89 20.42
C ASN A 239 -2.54 -6.92 19.83
N PHE A 240 -2.42 -6.99 18.51
CA PHE A 240 -1.43 -7.85 17.86
C PHE A 240 0.01 -7.47 18.22
N MET A 241 0.33 -6.18 18.35
CA MET A 241 1.65 -5.74 18.79
C MET A 241 1.94 -6.07 20.25
N LEU A 242 0.93 -6.00 21.12
CA LEU A 242 1.07 -6.26 22.56
C LEU A 242 1.14 -7.75 22.90
N ALA A 243 0.34 -8.58 22.21
CA ALA A 243 0.21 -10.01 22.48
C ALA A 243 1.04 -10.89 21.53
N GLY A 244 1.36 -10.37 20.34
CA GLY A 244 2.05 -11.10 19.29
C GLY A 244 3.49 -11.46 19.67
N LYS A 245 3.89 -12.64 19.20
CA LYS A 245 5.28 -13.11 19.28
C LYS A 245 5.76 -13.45 17.89
N ASP A 246 7.00 -13.08 17.61
CA ASP A 246 7.66 -13.46 16.37
C ASP A 246 7.80 -14.99 16.34
N PRO A 247 7.27 -15.69 15.32
CA PRO A 247 7.36 -17.15 15.22
C PRO A 247 8.80 -17.66 15.07
N ILE A 248 9.76 -16.82 14.69
CA ILE A 248 11.17 -17.21 14.51
C ILE A 248 11.92 -17.12 15.84
N SER A 249 11.92 -15.96 16.50
CA SER A 249 12.66 -15.74 17.75
C SER A 249 11.88 -16.11 19.02
N GLY A 250 10.55 -16.18 18.96
CA GLY A 250 9.66 -16.33 20.12
C GLY A 250 9.52 -15.05 20.97
N GLU A 251 10.15 -13.95 20.55
CA GLU A 251 10.12 -12.67 21.26
C GLU A 251 8.91 -11.81 20.88
N GLY A 252 8.44 -10.98 21.81
CA GLY A 252 7.49 -9.90 21.52
C GLY A 252 8.19 -8.58 21.17
N LEU A 253 7.38 -7.56 20.87
CA LEU A 253 7.87 -6.17 20.71
C LEU A 253 7.98 -5.47 22.07
N SER A 254 8.99 -4.61 22.22
CA SER A 254 9.08 -3.71 23.38
C SER A 254 8.08 -2.55 23.24
N ASP A 255 7.63 -1.96 24.34
CA ASP A 255 6.72 -0.80 24.32
C ASP A 255 7.27 0.36 23.49
N GLU A 256 8.59 0.56 23.52
CA GLU A 256 9.27 1.53 22.66
C GLU A 256 9.12 1.21 21.17
N ASN A 257 9.33 -0.05 20.77
CA ASN A 257 9.14 -0.41 19.37
C ASN A 257 7.66 -0.37 18.96
N ILE A 258 6.73 -0.74 19.85
CA ILE A 258 5.29 -0.59 19.62
C ILE A 258 4.93 0.87 19.36
N ARG A 259 5.46 1.81 20.16
CA ARG A 259 5.29 3.26 19.92
C ARG A 259 5.77 3.65 18.52
N TYR A 260 6.95 3.17 18.12
CA TYR A 260 7.48 3.43 16.77
C TYR A 260 6.60 2.86 15.66
N GLN A 261 5.99 1.69 15.84
CA GLN A 261 5.05 1.14 14.86
C GLN A 261 3.76 1.97 14.78
N ILE A 262 3.20 2.40 15.91
CA ILE A 262 2.00 3.25 15.94
C ILE A 262 2.27 4.57 15.20
N ASN A 263 3.36 5.25 15.54
CA ASN A 263 3.82 6.44 14.81
C ASN A 263 4.00 6.13 13.33
N THR A 264 4.63 5.00 12.97
CA THR A 264 4.85 4.58 11.59
C THR A 264 3.54 4.43 10.81
N PHE A 265 2.53 3.78 11.38
CA PHE A 265 1.23 3.59 10.72
C PHE A 265 0.48 4.89 10.56
N LEU A 266 0.54 5.77 11.57
CA LEU A 266 -0.03 7.11 11.48
C LEU A 266 0.68 7.89 10.37
N ILE A 267 2.01 7.98 10.36
CA ILE A 267 2.79 8.67 9.30
C ILE A 267 2.47 8.12 7.91
N ALA A 268 2.60 6.81 7.71
CA ALA A 268 2.58 6.20 6.40
C ALA A 268 1.16 6.02 5.83
N GLY A 269 0.16 5.81 6.69
CA GLY A 269 -1.18 5.39 6.27
C GLY A 269 -2.12 6.54 5.89
N HIS A 270 -2.06 7.66 6.60
CA HIS A 270 -3.04 8.74 6.41
C HIS A 270 -2.79 9.61 5.16
N GLU A 271 -1.60 10.24 5.03
CA GLU A 271 -1.31 11.13 3.90
C GLU A 271 -1.30 10.42 2.54
N THR A 272 -0.82 9.18 2.48
CA THR A 272 -0.71 8.45 1.19
C THR A 272 -2.07 8.05 0.63
N THR A 273 -2.97 7.54 1.48
CA THR A 273 -4.32 7.12 1.09
C THR A 273 -5.20 8.34 0.80
N SER A 274 -5.09 9.39 1.60
CA SER A 274 -5.84 10.64 1.38
C SER A 274 -5.43 11.33 0.08
N GLY A 275 -4.14 11.36 -0.25
CA GLY A 275 -3.65 11.85 -1.52
C GLY A 275 -4.20 11.06 -2.71
N MET A 276 -4.27 9.72 -2.61
CA MET A 276 -4.82 8.86 -3.66
C MET A 276 -6.29 9.17 -3.92
N LEU A 277 -7.10 9.25 -2.86
CA LEU A 277 -8.52 9.64 -2.95
C LEU A 277 -8.68 11.04 -3.57
N SER A 278 -7.85 12.00 -3.16
CA SER A 278 -7.89 13.37 -3.65
C SER A 278 -7.53 13.48 -5.14
N PHE A 279 -6.45 12.81 -5.58
CA PHE A 279 -6.08 12.76 -7.00
C PHE A 279 -7.14 12.04 -7.84
N ALA A 280 -7.72 10.96 -7.34
CA ALA A 280 -8.80 10.26 -8.03
C ALA A 280 -10.03 11.17 -8.22
N LEU A 281 -10.47 11.89 -7.17
CA LEU A 281 -11.57 12.86 -7.29
C LEU A 281 -11.24 13.97 -8.31
N TYR A 282 -10.01 14.50 -8.29
CA TYR A 282 -9.55 15.46 -9.30
C TYR A 282 -9.68 14.90 -10.72
N TYR A 283 -9.14 13.71 -10.99
CA TYR A 283 -9.17 13.14 -12.33
C TYR A 283 -10.57 12.74 -12.78
N LEU A 284 -11.42 12.26 -11.88
CA LEU A 284 -12.83 12.01 -12.18
C LEU A 284 -13.52 13.30 -12.65
N LEU A 285 -13.35 14.40 -11.93
CA LEU A 285 -13.95 15.69 -12.29
C LEU A 285 -13.41 16.27 -13.61
N LYS A 286 -12.15 15.99 -13.95
CA LYS A 286 -11.57 16.39 -15.24
C LYS A 286 -11.86 15.42 -16.40
N ASN A 287 -12.46 14.25 -16.13
CA ASN A 287 -12.78 13.24 -17.15
C ASN A 287 -14.24 12.77 -17.02
N PRO A 288 -15.22 13.54 -17.55
CA PRO A 288 -16.65 13.26 -17.37
C PRO A 288 -17.11 11.86 -17.80
N ASP A 289 -16.53 11.31 -18.86
CA ASP A 289 -16.87 9.95 -19.33
C ASP A 289 -16.41 8.87 -18.33
N VAL A 290 -15.24 9.06 -17.72
CA VAL A 290 -14.72 8.17 -16.68
C VAL A 290 -15.60 8.28 -15.42
N LEU A 291 -15.93 9.50 -15.00
CA LEU A 291 -16.82 9.74 -13.87
C LEU A 291 -18.21 9.13 -14.08
N LYS A 292 -18.78 9.28 -15.28
CA LYS A 292 -20.06 8.66 -15.63
C LYS A 292 -20.02 7.15 -15.47
N ARG A 293 -18.96 6.48 -15.95
CA ARG A 293 -18.82 5.03 -15.81
C ARG A 293 -18.58 4.60 -14.36
N ALA A 294 -17.83 5.38 -13.58
CA ALA A 294 -17.64 5.12 -12.16
C ALA A 294 -18.96 5.25 -11.36
N TYR A 295 -19.82 6.22 -11.70
CA TYR A 295 -21.18 6.29 -11.16
C TYR A 295 -22.02 5.07 -11.51
N GLN A 296 -21.96 4.60 -12.76
CA GLN A 296 -22.69 3.41 -13.20
C GLN A 296 -22.28 2.17 -12.39
N GLU A 297 -20.98 1.95 -12.21
CA GLU A 297 -20.49 0.82 -11.39
C GLU A 297 -20.93 0.96 -9.93
N ALA A 298 -20.83 2.14 -9.32
CA ALA A 298 -21.30 2.37 -7.96
C ALA A 298 -22.80 2.05 -7.81
N ASP A 299 -23.62 2.49 -8.77
CA ASP A 299 -25.07 2.26 -8.79
C ASP A 299 -25.42 0.76 -8.95
N GLU A 300 -24.70 0.05 -9.84
CA GLU A 300 -24.92 -1.38 -10.12
C GLU A 300 -24.51 -2.27 -8.94
N VAL A 301 -23.39 -1.95 -8.29
CA VAL A 301 -22.78 -2.80 -7.25
C VAL A 301 -23.30 -2.46 -5.86
N LEU A 302 -23.40 -1.18 -5.51
CA LEU A 302 -23.82 -0.73 -4.17
C LEU A 302 -25.33 -0.50 -4.09
N GLY A 303 -26.02 -0.37 -5.23
CA GLY A 303 -27.44 -0.02 -5.27
C GLY A 303 -27.69 1.43 -4.84
N ARG A 304 -28.97 1.77 -4.64
CA ARG A 304 -29.39 3.15 -4.30
C ARG A 304 -29.85 3.32 -2.85
N ASP A 305 -29.99 2.23 -2.09
CA ASP A 305 -30.32 2.30 -0.68
C ASP A 305 -29.06 2.55 0.15
N VAL A 306 -28.89 3.79 0.58
CA VAL A 306 -27.70 4.22 1.33
C VAL A 306 -27.80 3.89 2.82
N SER A 307 -28.90 3.31 3.29
CA SER A 307 -29.03 2.80 4.66
C SER A 307 -28.34 1.44 4.86
N ILE A 308 -28.00 0.76 3.77
CA ILE A 308 -27.30 -0.52 3.78
C ILE A 308 -25.81 -0.25 3.54
N PRO A 309 -24.92 -0.54 4.50
CA PRO A 309 -23.50 -0.37 4.29
C PRO A 309 -22.95 -1.37 3.26
N PRO A 310 -21.89 -1.01 2.52
CA PRO A 310 -21.29 -1.89 1.53
C PRO A 310 -20.69 -3.15 2.17
N SER A 311 -20.98 -4.31 1.60
CA SER A 311 -20.35 -5.57 2.00
C SER A 311 -18.94 -5.73 1.40
N MET A 312 -18.12 -6.60 1.99
CA MET A 312 -16.80 -6.95 1.43
C MET A 312 -16.88 -7.47 -0.02
N ALA A 313 -17.91 -8.25 -0.34
CA ALA A 313 -18.11 -8.78 -1.69
C ALA A 313 -18.39 -7.66 -2.70
N GLN A 314 -19.23 -6.68 -2.32
CA GLN A 314 -19.51 -5.52 -3.15
C GLN A 314 -18.27 -4.65 -3.34
N ILE A 315 -17.49 -4.39 -2.28
CA ILE A 315 -16.22 -3.65 -2.39
C ILE A 315 -15.27 -4.35 -3.39
N GLY A 316 -15.19 -5.68 -3.36
CA GLY A 316 -14.40 -6.47 -4.32
C GLY A 316 -14.93 -6.45 -5.77
N GLN A 317 -16.18 -6.03 -5.98
CA GLN A 317 -16.80 -5.91 -7.31
C GLN A 317 -16.64 -4.53 -7.95
N LEU A 318 -16.22 -3.51 -7.19
CA LEU A 318 -15.93 -2.15 -7.67
C LEU A 318 -14.61 -2.08 -8.47
N LYS A 319 -14.53 -2.81 -9.58
CA LYS A 319 -13.31 -3.04 -10.36
C LYS A 319 -12.86 -1.79 -11.11
N TYR A 320 -13.80 -1.02 -11.67
CA TYR A 320 -13.52 0.20 -12.40
C TYR A 320 -13.13 1.34 -11.46
N ILE A 321 -13.77 1.48 -10.30
CA ILE A 321 -13.35 2.42 -9.25
C ILE A 321 -11.95 2.06 -8.74
N ARG A 322 -11.64 0.77 -8.54
CA ARG A 322 -10.27 0.32 -8.26
C ARG A 322 -9.31 0.77 -9.37
N ALA A 323 -9.67 0.60 -10.63
CA ALA A 323 -8.85 1.01 -11.76
C ALA A 323 -8.62 2.53 -11.81
N VAL A 324 -9.63 3.34 -11.47
CA VAL A 324 -9.52 4.81 -11.33
C VAL A 324 -8.49 5.17 -10.25
N LEU A 325 -8.54 4.53 -9.09
CA LEU A 325 -7.59 4.77 -7.99
C LEU A 325 -6.15 4.37 -8.37
N LEU A 326 -5.99 3.25 -9.07
CA LEU A 326 -4.67 2.79 -9.54
C LEU A 326 -4.12 3.71 -10.63
N GLU A 327 -4.95 4.17 -11.56
CA GLU A 327 -4.54 5.15 -12.58
C GLU A 327 -4.16 6.50 -11.94
N ALA A 328 -4.84 6.90 -10.86
CA ALA A 328 -4.46 8.09 -10.10
C ALA A 328 -3.07 7.93 -9.46
N LEU A 329 -2.77 6.76 -8.88
CA LEU A 329 -1.44 6.42 -8.37
C LEU A 329 -0.38 6.23 -9.46
N ARG A 330 -0.79 5.88 -10.69
CA ARG A 330 0.13 5.86 -11.84
C ARG A 330 0.59 7.27 -12.14
N LEU A 331 -0.33 8.22 -12.32
CA LEU A 331 0.02 9.60 -12.64
C LEU A 331 0.66 10.35 -11.46
N TRP A 332 0.15 10.15 -10.25
CA TRP A 332 0.67 10.80 -9.04
C TRP A 332 0.80 9.78 -7.90
N PRO A 333 1.86 8.97 -7.90
CA PRO A 333 2.13 8.05 -6.80
C PRO A 333 2.37 8.86 -5.52
N THR A 334 1.49 8.71 -4.52
CA THR A 334 1.55 9.50 -3.29
C THR A 334 2.77 9.18 -2.43
N ALA A 335 3.38 8.01 -2.62
CA ALA A 335 4.76 7.71 -2.25
C ALA A 335 5.61 7.64 -3.53
N PRO A 336 6.21 8.76 -3.97
CA PRO A 336 6.64 8.95 -5.36
C PRO A 336 7.99 8.31 -5.72
N ALA A 337 8.74 7.87 -4.71
CA ALA A 337 10.03 7.23 -4.92
C ALA A 337 10.43 6.34 -3.73
N PHE A 338 11.29 5.37 -3.99
CA PHE A 338 11.93 4.56 -2.95
C PHE A 338 13.42 4.36 -3.24
N GLY A 339 14.21 4.20 -2.17
CA GLY A 339 15.66 4.07 -2.26
C GLY A 339 16.12 2.62 -2.09
N VAL A 340 17.04 2.19 -2.95
CA VAL A 340 17.75 0.90 -2.85
C VAL A 340 19.25 1.09 -2.89
N ALA A 341 20.01 0.08 -2.51
CA ALA A 341 21.46 0.03 -2.65
C ALA A 341 21.94 -1.40 -2.92
N PRO A 342 22.97 -1.60 -3.75
CA PRO A 342 23.49 -2.93 -4.03
C PRO A 342 24.32 -3.45 -2.84
N PHE A 343 24.26 -4.76 -2.60
CA PHE A 343 25.06 -5.42 -1.56
C PHE A 343 26.55 -5.51 -1.91
N GLU A 344 26.87 -5.64 -3.19
CA GLU A 344 28.23 -5.71 -3.75
C GLU A 344 28.36 -4.75 -4.95
N ASP A 345 29.52 -4.74 -5.61
CA ASP A 345 29.66 -4.02 -6.88
C ASP A 345 28.82 -4.72 -7.96
N GLU A 346 27.97 -3.97 -8.66
CA GLU A 346 26.97 -4.49 -9.60
C GLU A 346 27.09 -3.84 -10.98
N ILE A 347 26.55 -4.50 -12.01
CA ILE A 347 26.33 -3.90 -13.33
C ILE A 347 24.85 -4.08 -13.68
N ILE A 348 24.14 -2.98 -13.93
CA ILE A 348 22.74 -3.01 -14.38
C ILE A 348 22.61 -2.60 -15.85
N GLY A 349 21.57 -3.08 -16.53
CA GLY A 349 21.31 -2.87 -17.95
C GLY A 349 22.45 -3.34 -18.85
N GLY A 350 23.28 -4.29 -18.36
CA GLY A 350 24.49 -4.78 -19.01
C GLY A 350 25.58 -3.72 -19.26
N LYS A 351 25.46 -2.50 -18.72
CA LYS A 351 26.34 -1.37 -19.10
C LYS A 351 26.65 -0.36 -18.00
N TYR A 352 25.90 -0.31 -16.91
CA TYR A 352 26.07 0.71 -15.87
C TYR A 352 26.70 0.10 -14.61
N PRO A 353 28.00 0.34 -14.34
CA PRO A 353 28.63 -0.14 -13.13
C PRO A 353 28.18 0.69 -11.92
N LEU A 354 27.84 0.02 -10.84
CA LEU A 354 27.37 0.58 -9.58
C LEU A 354 28.20 0.04 -8.43
N PRO A 355 29.01 0.88 -7.77
CA PRO A 355 29.73 0.46 -6.58
C PRO A 355 28.79 0.02 -5.45
N LYS A 356 29.25 -0.92 -4.63
CA LYS A 356 28.59 -1.36 -3.40
C LYS A 356 28.06 -0.19 -2.58
N GLY A 357 26.80 -0.29 -2.14
CA GLY A 357 26.20 0.70 -1.26
C GLY A 357 25.89 2.06 -1.90
N THR A 358 26.04 2.21 -3.23
CA THR A 358 25.56 3.38 -3.98
C THR A 358 24.07 3.55 -3.75
N PHE A 359 23.64 4.77 -3.40
CA PHE A 359 22.22 5.05 -3.20
C PHE A 359 21.54 5.31 -4.54
N ILE A 360 20.54 4.49 -4.82
CA ILE A 360 19.77 4.53 -6.06
C ILE A 360 18.33 4.82 -5.68
N ASN A 361 17.75 5.84 -6.29
CA ASN A 361 16.39 6.28 -6.06
C ASN A 361 15.53 5.89 -7.27
N VAL A 362 14.60 4.97 -7.07
CA VAL A 362 13.62 4.60 -8.10
C VAL A 362 12.55 5.68 -8.12
N LEU A 363 12.50 6.44 -9.22
CA LEU A 363 11.62 7.58 -9.39
C LEU A 363 10.28 7.14 -9.98
N GLY A 364 9.35 6.73 -9.11
CA GLY A 364 8.01 6.25 -9.46
C GLY A 364 7.25 7.22 -10.37
N LEU A 365 7.36 8.52 -10.13
CA LEU A 365 6.69 9.55 -10.93
C LEU A 365 7.09 9.51 -12.43
N SER A 366 8.34 9.12 -12.74
CA SER A 366 8.82 8.96 -14.11
C SER A 366 8.65 7.54 -14.62
N LEU A 367 8.86 6.52 -13.77
CA LEU A 367 8.63 5.11 -14.10
C LEU A 367 7.20 4.86 -14.58
N HIS A 368 6.23 5.45 -13.90
CA HIS A 368 4.82 5.31 -14.26
C HIS A 368 4.44 6.08 -15.53
N ARG A 369 5.42 6.71 -16.21
CA ARG A 369 5.30 7.37 -17.52
C ARG A 369 6.30 6.84 -18.54
N ASP A 370 6.92 5.69 -18.28
CA ASP A 370 7.76 5.03 -19.26
C ASP A 370 6.94 4.69 -20.52
N LYS A 371 7.22 5.41 -21.62
CA LYS A 371 6.48 5.28 -22.88
C LYS A 371 6.59 3.90 -23.50
N THR A 372 7.65 3.14 -23.17
CA THR A 372 7.80 1.76 -23.65
C THR A 372 6.75 0.83 -23.05
N VAL A 373 6.16 1.20 -21.91
CA VAL A 373 5.13 0.41 -21.23
C VAL A 373 3.75 1.05 -21.34
N TRP A 374 3.65 2.37 -21.16
CA TRP A 374 2.39 3.09 -21.04
C TRP A 374 1.92 3.76 -22.34
N GLY A 375 2.65 3.55 -23.44
CA GLY A 375 2.33 4.10 -24.77
C GLY A 375 2.84 5.53 -24.97
N ASP A 376 2.45 6.14 -26.10
CA ASP A 376 3.00 7.42 -26.56
C ASP A 376 2.62 8.62 -25.68
N ASP A 377 1.41 8.58 -25.09
CA ASP A 377 0.80 9.65 -24.29
C ASP A 377 0.55 9.20 -22.83
N PRO A 378 1.62 8.94 -22.05
CA PRO A 378 1.49 8.39 -20.70
C PRO A 378 0.90 9.39 -19.69
N ASP A 379 0.68 10.65 -20.05
CA ASP A 379 0.07 11.64 -19.17
C ASP A 379 -1.48 11.63 -19.20
N ILE A 380 -2.08 10.89 -20.13
CA ILE A 380 -3.54 10.73 -20.22
C ILE A 380 -4.02 9.86 -19.06
N PHE A 381 -5.08 10.30 -18.38
CA PHE A 381 -5.76 9.51 -17.35
C PHE A 381 -6.66 8.46 -17.99
N ASN A 382 -6.23 7.19 -17.97
CA ASN A 382 -6.94 6.08 -18.57
C ASN A 382 -7.05 4.88 -17.63
N PRO A 383 -8.17 4.70 -16.90
CA PRO A 383 -8.38 3.55 -16.04
C PRO A 383 -8.31 2.19 -16.76
N GLU A 384 -8.53 2.12 -18.08
CA GLU A 384 -8.40 0.86 -18.83
C GLU A 384 -6.99 0.28 -18.78
N ASN A 385 -5.99 1.09 -18.47
CA ASN A 385 -4.64 0.61 -18.20
C ASN A 385 -4.62 -0.47 -17.11
N PHE A 386 -5.55 -0.43 -16.16
CA PHE A 386 -5.68 -1.34 -15.01
C PHE A 386 -6.87 -2.30 -15.15
N MET A 387 -7.24 -2.63 -16.38
CA MET A 387 -8.32 -3.57 -16.70
C MET A 387 -7.85 -4.61 -17.72
N GLY A 388 -8.44 -5.81 -17.66
CA GLY A 388 -8.30 -6.86 -18.68
C GLY A 388 -6.86 -7.20 -19.04
N ASP A 389 -6.60 -7.31 -20.34
CA ASP A 389 -5.30 -7.72 -20.88
C ASP A 389 -4.20 -6.68 -20.62
N ALA A 390 -4.54 -5.38 -20.59
CA ALA A 390 -3.57 -4.31 -20.34
C ALA A 390 -2.92 -4.43 -18.95
N GLU A 391 -3.70 -4.76 -17.91
CA GLU A 391 -3.14 -5.08 -16.59
C GLU A 391 -2.41 -6.42 -16.61
N ALA A 392 -2.93 -7.40 -17.36
CA ALA A 392 -2.43 -8.75 -17.35
C ALA A 392 -1.04 -8.91 -18.00
N THR A 393 -0.74 -8.17 -19.06
CA THR A 393 0.52 -8.28 -19.84
C THR A 393 1.52 -7.18 -19.53
N ARG A 394 1.22 -6.29 -18.58
CA ARG A 394 2.11 -5.19 -18.20
C ARG A 394 3.43 -5.73 -17.66
N HIS A 395 4.52 -5.03 -17.98
CA HIS A 395 5.82 -5.26 -17.39
C HIS A 395 5.73 -5.26 -15.84
N PRO A 396 6.17 -6.32 -15.12
CA PRO A 396 5.97 -6.45 -13.66
C PRO A 396 6.62 -5.33 -12.83
N ALA A 397 7.73 -4.78 -13.31
CA ALA A 397 8.44 -3.68 -12.67
C ALA A 397 7.91 -2.26 -13.00
N ALA A 398 6.95 -2.11 -13.92
CA ALA A 398 6.55 -0.79 -14.43
C ALA A 398 5.54 -0.02 -13.56
N TYR A 399 4.99 -0.67 -12.53
CA TYR A 399 4.05 -0.05 -11.61
C TYR A 399 4.41 -0.40 -10.16
N LYS A 400 4.99 0.55 -9.43
CA LYS A 400 5.54 0.37 -8.07
C LYS A 400 5.11 1.46 -7.07
N PRO A 401 3.83 1.88 -7.01
CA PRO A 401 3.39 2.87 -6.01
C PRO A 401 3.45 2.36 -4.57
N PHE A 402 3.55 1.05 -4.38
CA PHE A 402 3.63 0.39 -3.08
C PHE A 402 5.03 -0.17 -2.77
N GLY A 403 6.07 0.21 -3.52
CA GLY A 403 7.44 -0.28 -3.34
C GLY A 403 7.67 -1.68 -3.94
N ASN A 404 8.62 -2.43 -3.36
CA ASN A 404 9.02 -3.74 -3.88
C ASN A 404 9.38 -4.75 -2.77
N GLY A 405 9.15 -6.05 -3.05
CA GLY A 405 9.70 -7.17 -2.27
C GLY A 405 9.31 -7.13 -0.80
N GLN A 406 10.06 -7.77 0.09
CA GLN A 406 9.74 -7.81 1.53
C GLN A 406 9.59 -6.43 2.20
N ARG A 407 10.09 -5.37 1.54
CA ARG A 407 10.06 -3.98 2.01
C ARG A 407 8.93 -3.15 1.40
N ALA A 408 8.04 -3.74 0.60
CA ALA A 408 6.87 -3.04 0.07
C ALA A 408 5.83 -2.72 1.15
N CYS A 409 4.84 -1.94 0.77
CA CYS A 409 3.80 -1.43 1.65
C CYS A 409 2.97 -2.58 2.24
N ILE A 410 3.15 -2.82 3.53
CA ILE A 410 2.36 -3.77 4.32
C ILE A 410 0.88 -3.37 4.37
N GLY A 411 0.59 -2.07 4.34
CA GLY A 411 -0.76 -1.51 4.41
C GLY A 411 -1.50 -1.44 3.07
N ARG A 412 -0.97 -2.01 1.99
CA ARG A 412 -1.54 -1.89 0.64
C ARG A 412 -3.02 -2.31 0.59
N GLN A 413 -3.35 -3.46 1.18
CA GLN A 413 -4.70 -4.01 1.17
C GLN A 413 -5.65 -3.12 1.96
N PHE A 414 -5.20 -2.62 3.11
CA PHE A 414 -5.95 -1.69 3.94
C PHE A 414 -6.27 -0.40 3.18
N ALA A 415 -5.25 0.24 2.60
CA ALA A 415 -5.40 1.49 1.84
C ALA A 415 -6.32 1.33 0.62
N MET A 416 -6.17 0.24 -0.14
CA MET A 416 -7.01 -0.01 -1.31
C MET A 416 -8.45 -0.33 -0.93
N GLN A 417 -8.68 -1.09 0.14
CA GLN A 417 -10.05 -1.37 0.60
C GLN A 417 -10.74 -0.09 1.06
N GLU A 418 -10.09 0.70 1.92
CA GLU A 418 -10.62 1.97 2.39
C GLU A 418 -10.93 2.88 1.20
N ALA A 419 -9.99 3.06 0.28
CA ALA A 419 -10.16 3.99 -0.82
C ALA A 419 -11.23 3.56 -1.83
N VAL A 420 -11.31 2.26 -2.17
CA VAL A 420 -12.36 1.74 -3.06
C VAL A 420 -13.74 1.90 -2.42
N MET A 421 -13.86 1.55 -1.14
CA MET A 421 -15.10 1.69 -0.38
C MET A 421 -15.55 3.15 -0.32
N VAL A 422 -14.67 4.05 0.13
CA VAL A 422 -14.98 5.48 0.30
C VAL A 422 -15.32 6.14 -1.05
N MET A 423 -14.55 5.87 -2.10
CA MET A 423 -14.85 6.40 -3.44
C MET A 423 -16.20 5.88 -3.94
N GLY A 424 -16.50 4.59 -3.75
CA GLY A 424 -17.80 4.01 -4.05
C GLY A 424 -18.95 4.71 -3.33
N MET A 425 -18.82 4.92 -2.01
CA MET A 425 -19.83 5.61 -1.19
C MET A 425 -20.02 7.07 -1.61
N ILE A 426 -18.94 7.79 -1.93
CA ILE A 426 -19.00 9.16 -2.44
C ILE A 426 -19.82 9.21 -3.74
N LEU A 427 -19.48 8.35 -4.71
CA LEU A 427 -20.15 8.33 -6.01
C LEU A 427 -21.60 7.83 -5.89
N GLN A 428 -21.89 6.92 -4.95
CA GLN A 428 -23.25 6.48 -4.67
C GLN A 428 -24.15 7.62 -4.17
N ARG A 429 -23.60 8.59 -3.42
CA ARG A 429 -24.39 9.59 -2.68
C ARG A 429 -24.42 10.98 -3.29
N PHE A 430 -23.38 11.39 -4.00
CA PHE A 430 -23.20 12.78 -4.39
C PHE A 430 -23.02 12.95 -5.90
N HIS A 431 -23.59 14.03 -6.42
CA HIS A 431 -23.10 14.66 -7.64
C HIS A 431 -21.94 15.59 -7.27
N LEU A 432 -20.80 15.37 -7.91
CA LEU A 432 -19.57 16.14 -7.71
C LEU A 432 -19.45 17.27 -8.74
N PHE A 433 -18.98 18.44 -8.32
CA PHE A 433 -18.80 19.61 -9.17
C PHE A 433 -17.45 20.28 -8.92
N ASP A 434 -16.67 20.48 -10.00
CA ASP A 434 -15.55 21.41 -10.00
C ASP A 434 -16.07 22.80 -10.35
N HIS A 435 -16.48 23.55 -9.34
CA HIS A 435 -17.04 24.90 -9.51
C HIS A 435 -15.97 25.98 -9.76
N THR A 436 -14.69 25.63 -9.59
CA THR A 436 -13.57 26.57 -9.73
C THR A 436 -12.79 26.40 -11.03
N ASP A 437 -13.10 25.37 -11.82
CA ASP A 437 -12.24 24.87 -12.89
C ASP A 437 -10.79 24.69 -12.41
N TYR A 438 -10.64 23.98 -11.29
CA TYR A 438 -9.38 23.84 -10.57
C TYR A 438 -8.25 23.36 -11.49
N GLN A 439 -7.13 24.08 -11.46
CA GLN A 439 -5.92 23.70 -12.19
C GLN A 439 -4.96 23.02 -11.24
N LEU A 440 -4.54 21.80 -11.56
CA LEU A 440 -3.76 20.98 -10.65
C LEU A 440 -2.47 21.67 -10.22
N LYS A 441 -2.34 21.87 -8.91
CA LYS A 441 -1.10 22.24 -8.25
C LYS A 441 -0.76 21.14 -7.27
N VAL A 442 0.39 20.52 -7.42
CA VAL A 442 0.80 19.41 -6.53
C VAL A 442 1.72 19.96 -5.45
N LYS A 443 1.31 19.77 -4.19
CA LYS A 443 2.14 20.04 -3.03
C LYS A 443 2.98 18.81 -2.71
N GLU A 444 4.28 19.01 -2.54
CA GLU A 444 5.23 17.97 -2.18
C GLU A 444 5.63 18.10 -0.71
N THR A 445 5.34 17.06 0.08
CA THR A 445 5.91 16.85 1.42
C THR A 445 6.70 15.53 1.39
N LEU A 446 6.56 14.68 2.41
CA LEU A 446 6.95 13.27 2.26
C LEU A 446 6.06 12.56 1.22
N SER A 447 4.83 13.04 1.03
CA SER A 447 3.84 12.52 0.09
C SER A 447 3.47 13.57 -0.96
N LEU A 448 2.62 13.19 -1.92
CA LEU A 448 2.03 14.09 -2.91
C LEU A 448 0.54 14.26 -2.67
N LYS A 449 0.04 15.49 -2.83
CA LYS A 449 -1.40 15.80 -2.83
C LYS A 449 -1.74 17.01 -3.71
N PRO A 450 -2.97 17.10 -4.26
CA PRO A 450 -3.43 18.32 -4.89
C PRO A 450 -3.59 19.41 -3.81
N ASP A 451 -3.00 20.58 -4.05
CA ASP A 451 -2.99 21.71 -3.11
C ASP A 451 -4.25 22.56 -3.27
N ASP A 452 -4.92 22.85 -2.16
CA ASP A 452 -6.16 23.66 -2.11
C ASP A 452 -7.22 23.22 -3.13
N PHE A 453 -7.36 21.90 -3.32
CA PHE A 453 -8.36 21.35 -4.24
C PHE A 453 -9.75 21.33 -3.59
N ARG A 454 -10.63 22.20 -4.09
CA ARG A 454 -11.97 22.38 -3.56
C ARG A 454 -13.03 22.00 -4.57
N ILE A 455 -14.10 21.39 -4.07
CA ILE A 455 -15.26 20.99 -4.87
C ILE A 455 -16.55 21.40 -4.19
N LYS A 456 -17.64 21.37 -4.95
CA LYS A 456 -19.00 21.36 -4.41
C LYS A 456 -19.64 20.01 -4.64
N VAL A 457 -20.57 19.65 -3.76
CA VAL A 457 -21.36 18.42 -3.89
C VAL A 457 -22.84 18.72 -3.75
N ARG A 458 -23.65 17.89 -4.39
CA ARG A 458 -25.11 17.85 -4.17
C ARG A 458 -25.51 16.42 -3.88
N VAL A 459 -26.31 16.19 -2.85
CA VAL A 459 -26.90 14.87 -2.60
C VAL A 459 -27.69 14.46 -3.85
N ARG A 460 -27.50 13.22 -4.33
CA ARG A 460 -28.22 12.73 -5.50
C ARG A 460 -29.69 12.54 -5.14
N ASP A 461 -30.59 12.98 -6.01
CA ASP A 461 -32.03 12.98 -5.76
C ASP A 461 -32.65 11.56 -5.79
N ASP A 462 -31.89 10.58 -6.29
CA ASP A 462 -32.31 9.21 -6.55
C ASP A 462 -31.78 8.19 -5.51
N ILE A 463 -31.16 8.65 -4.42
CA ILE A 463 -30.83 7.79 -3.28
C ILE A 463 -32.05 7.54 -2.39
N VAL A 464 -32.14 6.34 -1.84
CA VAL A 464 -33.19 5.91 -0.92
C VAL A 464 -32.59 5.76 0.48
N ARG A 465 -33.33 6.23 1.50
CA ARG A 465 -33.04 5.91 2.90
C ARG A 465 -34.20 5.07 3.42
N GLY A 466 -33.96 3.81 3.73
CA GLY A 466 -34.98 2.96 4.32
C GLY A 466 -35.57 3.59 5.59
N THR A 467 -36.90 3.66 5.70
CA THR A 467 -37.62 3.95 6.95
C THR A 467 -38.14 2.68 7.63
N GLY A 468 -37.67 1.50 7.22
CA GLY A 468 -38.09 0.20 7.72
C GLY A 468 -36.98 -0.49 8.53
N PRO A 469 -37.32 -1.45 9.41
CA PRO A 469 -36.32 -2.23 10.12
C PRO A 469 -35.38 -2.86 9.09
N VAL A 470 -34.09 -2.79 9.38
CA VAL A 470 -33.03 -3.46 8.62
C VAL A 470 -33.48 -4.90 8.40
N ALA A 471 -33.95 -5.21 7.19
CA ALA A 471 -34.08 -6.59 6.80
C ALA A 471 -32.66 -7.11 6.85
N GLU A 472 -32.37 -7.99 7.80
CA GLU A 472 -31.14 -8.76 7.81
C GLU A 472 -30.89 -9.15 6.36
N ALA A 473 -29.77 -8.68 5.80
CA ALA A 473 -29.32 -9.11 4.51
C ALA A 473 -29.48 -10.63 4.54
N SER A 474 -30.42 -11.14 3.74
CA SER A 474 -30.53 -12.56 3.55
C SER A 474 -29.18 -12.92 2.95
N ALA A 475 -28.26 -13.35 3.82
CA ALA A 475 -27.20 -14.22 3.42
C ALA A 475 -27.90 -15.20 2.50
N ASP A 476 -27.48 -15.23 1.25
CA ASP A 476 -27.83 -16.26 0.33
C ASP A 476 -27.36 -17.56 0.99
N THR A 477 -28.20 -18.05 1.88
CA THR A 477 -28.18 -19.37 2.48
C THR A 477 -28.77 -20.24 1.40
N GLY A 478 -28.12 -20.21 0.24
CA GLY A 478 -28.21 -21.23 -0.77
C GLY A 478 -27.90 -22.54 -0.06
N ASP A 479 -28.98 -23.21 0.33
CA ASP A 479 -29.05 -24.64 0.55
C ASP A 479 -28.27 -25.23 1.74
N THR A 480 -28.21 -24.53 2.88
CA THR A 480 -27.74 -25.17 4.14
C THR A 480 -28.82 -26.01 4.82
N ALA A 481 -30.09 -25.80 4.48
CA ALA A 481 -31.23 -26.47 5.12
C ALA A 481 -31.65 -27.80 4.46
N ASN A 482 -31.02 -28.21 3.35
CA ASN A 482 -31.28 -29.49 2.68
C ASN A 482 -30.00 -30.34 2.50
N ARG A 483 -29.19 -30.44 3.56
CA ARG A 483 -28.00 -31.30 3.62
C ARG A 483 -28.36 -32.78 3.81
N ALA A 484 -29.05 -33.37 2.83
CA ALA A 484 -29.13 -34.83 2.73
C ALA A 484 -27.74 -35.39 2.40
N GLN A 485 -27.28 -36.40 3.15
CA GLN A 485 -26.01 -37.10 2.90
C GLN A 485 -25.94 -37.58 1.44
N ARG A 486 -25.07 -36.96 0.65
CA ARG A 486 -24.74 -37.45 -0.69
C ARG A 486 -24.04 -38.81 -0.56
N PRO A 487 -24.25 -39.77 -1.48
CA PRO A 487 -23.54 -41.05 -1.44
C PRO A 487 -22.03 -40.83 -1.47
N LYS A 488 -21.30 -41.45 -0.54
CA LYS A 488 -19.84 -41.45 -0.56
C LYS A 488 -19.35 -42.37 -1.67
N HIS A 489 -18.49 -41.85 -2.53
CA HIS A 489 -17.80 -42.63 -3.55
C HIS A 489 -16.34 -42.91 -3.18
N ASP A 490 -15.86 -42.34 -2.07
CA ASP A 490 -14.57 -42.59 -1.41
C ASP A 490 -13.34 -42.42 -2.31
N THR A 491 -13.48 -41.68 -3.42
CA THR A 491 -12.35 -41.32 -4.27
C THR A 491 -11.37 -40.45 -3.47
N PRO A 492 -10.07 -40.79 -3.41
CA PRO A 492 -9.10 -40.00 -2.66
C PRO A 492 -8.95 -38.57 -3.21
N LEU A 493 -8.93 -37.59 -2.32
CA LEU A 493 -8.60 -36.20 -2.64
C LEU A 493 -7.61 -35.67 -1.61
N THR A 494 -6.41 -35.29 -2.06
CA THR A 494 -5.40 -34.68 -1.19
C THR A 494 -5.40 -33.17 -1.39
N VAL A 495 -5.72 -32.40 -0.35
CA VAL A 495 -5.76 -30.93 -0.37
C VAL A 495 -4.52 -30.40 0.35
N LEU A 496 -3.59 -29.84 -0.41
CA LEU A 496 -2.33 -29.33 0.08
C LEU A 496 -2.33 -27.81 0.09
N TYR A 497 -1.70 -27.21 1.11
CA TYR A 497 -1.65 -25.75 1.20
C TYR A 497 -0.29 -25.17 1.58
N GLY A 498 0.00 -23.98 1.03
CA GLY A 498 1.08 -23.10 1.45
C GLY A 498 0.51 -21.75 1.89
N SER A 499 0.72 -21.36 3.15
CA SER A 499 0.09 -20.18 3.75
C SER A 499 0.91 -19.59 4.90
N ASN A 500 1.16 -18.28 4.88
CA ASN A 500 1.70 -17.53 6.03
C ASN A 500 0.59 -16.82 6.80
N LEU A 501 -0.48 -16.39 6.11
CA LEU A 501 -1.56 -15.57 6.67
C LEU A 501 -2.90 -16.30 6.71
N VAL A 502 -2.86 -17.63 6.74
CA VAL A 502 -4.02 -18.55 6.85
C VAL A 502 -5.03 -18.46 5.69
N THR A 503 -4.87 -17.56 4.71
CA THR A 503 -5.83 -17.40 3.60
C THR A 503 -6.02 -18.66 2.76
N THR A 504 -4.94 -19.23 2.22
CA THR A 504 -5.00 -20.47 1.45
C THR A 504 -5.21 -21.71 2.31
N GLU A 505 -4.84 -21.66 3.59
CA GLU A 505 -5.22 -22.70 4.54
C GLU A 505 -6.75 -22.70 4.78
N GLY A 506 -7.36 -21.53 4.90
CA GLY A 506 -8.82 -21.38 5.01
C GLY A 506 -9.53 -21.90 3.77
N LEU A 507 -9.06 -21.51 2.58
CA LEU A 507 -9.60 -22.03 1.32
C LEU A 507 -9.40 -23.54 1.19
N ALA A 508 -8.25 -24.06 1.61
CA ALA A 508 -8.00 -25.51 1.65
C ALA A 508 -8.98 -26.23 2.58
N ARG A 509 -9.30 -25.65 3.74
CA ARG A 509 -10.33 -26.18 4.64
C ARG A 509 -11.72 -26.17 4.01
N GLU A 510 -12.08 -25.09 3.30
CA GLU A 510 -13.37 -24.99 2.60
C GLU A 510 -13.49 -26.02 1.47
N VAL A 511 -12.43 -26.16 0.66
CA VAL A 511 -12.35 -27.20 -0.39
C VAL A 511 -12.43 -28.59 0.21
N ALA A 512 -11.68 -28.86 1.30
CA ALA A 512 -11.71 -30.14 2.00
C ALA A 512 -13.11 -30.48 2.52
N GLN A 513 -13.76 -29.54 3.22
CA GLN A 513 -15.12 -29.71 3.73
C GLN A 513 -16.14 -29.92 2.62
N THR A 514 -16.03 -29.15 1.54
CA THR A 514 -16.90 -29.28 0.37
C THR A 514 -16.70 -30.63 -0.32
N ALA A 515 -15.45 -31.10 -0.45
CA ALA A 515 -15.14 -32.39 -1.06
C ALA A 515 -15.63 -33.56 -0.19
N GLU A 516 -15.43 -33.53 1.13
CA GLU A 516 -15.98 -34.53 2.04
C GLU A 516 -17.51 -34.59 1.93
N PHE A 517 -18.16 -33.43 1.86
CA PHE A 517 -19.60 -33.34 1.66
C PHE A 517 -20.06 -33.95 0.33
N ASN A 518 -19.22 -33.85 -0.71
CA ASN A 518 -19.49 -34.43 -2.03
C ASN A 518 -19.12 -35.91 -2.16
N GLY A 519 -18.61 -36.54 -1.09
CA GLY A 519 -18.38 -37.99 -1.05
C GLY A 519 -16.94 -38.44 -1.32
N PHE A 520 -15.97 -37.53 -1.33
CA PHE A 520 -14.55 -37.84 -1.42
C PHE A 520 -13.95 -38.29 -0.09
N SER A 521 -12.87 -39.07 -0.15
CA SER A 521 -12.02 -39.39 1.01
C SER A 521 -10.87 -38.38 1.06
N VAL A 522 -10.98 -37.38 1.95
CA VAL A 522 -10.10 -36.21 1.92
C VAL A 522 -8.93 -36.35 2.90
N THR A 523 -7.73 -35.97 2.46
CA THR A 523 -6.56 -35.74 3.31
C THR A 523 -6.07 -34.31 3.13
N MET A 524 -5.81 -33.57 4.21
CA MET A 524 -5.31 -32.19 4.14
C MET A 524 -3.94 -32.05 4.81
N GLY A 525 -3.05 -31.22 4.26
CA GLY A 525 -1.78 -30.91 4.93
C GLY A 525 -0.96 -29.80 4.25
N ALA A 526 0.07 -29.32 4.95
CA ALA A 526 1.00 -28.34 4.39
C ALA A 526 1.83 -28.91 3.24
N LEU A 527 2.19 -28.08 2.26
CA LEU A 527 3.00 -28.47 1.10
C LEU A 527 4.32 -29.12 1.49
N ASP A 528 5.05 -28.57 2.47
CA ASP A 528 6.32 -29.13 2.95
C ASP A 528 6.18 -30.56 3.51
N ASN A 529 4.98 -30.97 3.90
CA ASN A 529 4.74 -32.34 4.34
C ASN A 529 4.61 -33.31 3.15
N TYR A 530 4.66 -32.89 1.90
CA TYR A 530 4.46 -33.77 0.74
C TYR A 530 5.60 -33.73 -0.28
N VAL A 531 6.76 -33.21 0.14
CA VAL A 531 8.02 -33.22 -0.63
C VAL A 531 8.34 -34.63 -1.15
N GLY A 532 8.40 -34.80 -2.47
CA GLY A 532 8.77 -36.07 -3.11
C GLY A 532 7.76 -37.21 -2.95
N ARG A 533 6.55 -36.94 -2.44
CA ARG A 533 5.56 -37.98 -2.11
C ARG A 533 4.12 -37.58 -2.47
N LEU A 534 3.94 -36.86 -3.57
CA LEU A 534 2.61 -36.55 -4.08
C LEU A 534 1.85 -37.84 -4.43
N PRO A 535 0.59 -37.99 -3.99
CA PRO A 535 -0.16 -39.20 -4.26
C PRO A 535 -0.56 -39.28 -5.74
N THR A 536 -0.48 -40.49 -6.29
CA THR A 536 -0.83 -40.80 -7.68
C THR A 536 -2.23 -41.41 -7.82
N GLU A 537 -2.87 -41.78 -6.70
CA GLU A 537 -4.25 -42.25 -6.66
C GLU A 537 -5.19 -41.08 -6.32
N GLY A 538 -6.29 -40.96 -7.06
CA GLY A 538 -7.25 -39.87 -6.89
C GLY A 538 -6.75 -38.55 -7.47
N ALA A 539 -6.99 -37.44 -6.76
CA ALA A 539 -6.58 -36.11 -7.19
C ALA A 539 -5.88 -35.31 -6.08
N VAL A 540 -5.04 -34.37 -6.47
CA VAL A 540 -4.33 -33.44 -5.58
C VAL A 540 -4.75 -32.00 -5.88
N VAL A 541 -5.19 -31.25 -4.87
CA VAL A 541 -5.46 -29.82 -4.99
C VAL A 541 -4.39 -29.07 -4.22
N LEU A 542 -3.60 -28.24 -4.91
CA LEU A 542 -2.51 -27.46 -4.36
C LEU A 542 -2.97 -26.01 -4.24
N LEU A 543 -3.13 -25.49 -3.02
CA LEU A 543 -3.53 -24.10 -2.77
C LEU A 543 -2.38 -23.34 -2.12
N SER A 544 -1.67 -22.51 -2.88
CA SER A 544 -0.54 -21.76 -2.32
C SER A 544 -0.66 -20.28 -2.57
N ALA A 545 -0.38 -19.50 -1.52
CA ALA A 545 -0.12 -18.09 -1.72
C ALA A 545 1.33 -17.88 -2.19
N SER A 546 1.65 -16.70 -2.71
CA SER A 546 3.02 -16.17 -2.71
C SER A 546 3.09 -14.98 -1.75
N TYR A 547 4.19 -14.86 -1.02
CA TYR A 547 4.43 -13.77 -0.10
C TYR A 547 5.68 -13.03 -0.53
N ASN A 548 5.50 -11.82 -1.06
CA ASN A 548 6.58 -10.99 -1.56
C ASN A 548 7.44 -11.70 -2.60
N GLY A 549 6.83 -12.53 -3.46
CA GLY A 549 7.52 -13.32 -4.48
C GLY A 549 8.18 -14.60 -3.98
N ALA A 550 8.21 -14.82 -2.67
CA ALA A 550 8.71 -16.05 -2.06
C ALA A 550 7.57 -17.04 -1.75
N PRO A 551 7.87 -18.35 -1.66
CA PRO A 551 6.92 -19.31 -1.14
C PRO A 551 6.59 -19.07 0.34
N PRO A 552 5.39 -19.47 0.79
CA PRO A 552 5.03 -19.52 2.19
C PRO A 552 6.02 -20.39 3.00
N ASN A 553 6.18 -20.09 4.29
CA ASN A 553 7.10 -20.75 5.20
C ASN A 553 6.89 -22.28 5.29
N ASN A 554 5.66 -22.74 5.06
CA ASN A 554 5.27 -24.16 5.04
C ASN A 554 5.22 -24.77 3.62
N ALA A 555 5.83 -24.09 2.64
CA ALA A 555 5.95 -24.51 1.25
C ALA A 555 7.39 -24.34 0.70
N VAL A 556 8.33 -23.80 1.48
CA VAL A 556 9.72 -23.56 1.04
C VAL A 556 10.38 -24.85 0.58
N LYS A 557 10.33 -25.91 1.39
CA LYS A 557 10.97 -27.19 1.07
C LYS A 557 10.31 -27.84 -0.14
N PHE A 558 9.00 -27.64 -0.31
CA PHE A 558 8.27 -28.13 -1.46
C PHE A 558 8.72 -27.45 -2.76
N ILE A 559 8.92 -26.13 -2.74
CA ILE A 559 9.48 -25.41 -3.90
C ILE A 559 10.94 -25.80 -4.16
N ASP A 560 11.78 -25.89 -3.13
CA ASP A 560 13.18 -26.34 -3.28
C ASP A 560 13.26 -27.74 -3.93
N TRP A 561 12.32 -28.62 -3.57
CA TRP A 561 12.18 -29.93 -4.20
C TRP A 561 11.75 -29.81 -5.67
N LEU A 562 10.77 -28.96 -5.99
CA LEU A 562 10.35 -28.76 -7.39
C LEU A 562 11.49 -28.22 -8.26
N ASP A 563 12.31 -27.31 -7.75
CA ASP A 563 13.46 -26.74 -8.48
C ASP A 563 14.58 -27.78 -8.73
N SER A 564 14.64 -28.82 -7.89
CA SER A 564 15.63 -29.91 -8.00
C SER A 564 15.04 -31.24 -8.50
N ALA A 565 13.74 -31.27 -8.81
CA ALA A 565 13.04 -32.46 -9.24
C ALA A 565 13.50 -32.92 -10.63
N LYS A 566 13.59 -34.24 -10.82
CA LYS A 566 13.95 -34.84 -12.10
C LYS A 566 12.70 -35.04 -12.97
N PRO A 567 12.85 -35.04 -14.31
CA PRO A 567 11.76 -35.41 -15.21
C PRO A 567 11.18 -36.77 -14.83
N GLY A 568 9.91 -36.78 -14.43
CA GLY A 568 9.16 -37.98 -14.03
C GLY A 568 8.84 -38.10 -12.54
N ASP A 569 9.38 -37.23 -11.68
CA ASP A 569 9.16 -37.28 -10.22
C ASP A 569 7.70 -37.02 -9.78
N ALA A 570 6.86 -36.49 -10.68
CA ALA A 570 5.41 -36.30 -10.47
C ALA A 570 4.55 -37.09 -11.48
N ASN A 571 5.11 -38.11 -12.14
CA ASN A 571 4.36 -38.91 -13.11
C ASN A 571 3.15 -39.61 -12.46
N GLY A 572 2.00 -39.52 -13.11
CA GLY A 572 0.76 -40.14 -12.65
C GLY A 572 0.00 -39.36 -11.58
N VAL A 573 0.49 -38.18 -11.17
CA VAL A 573 -0.25 -37.29 -10.27
C VAL A 573 -1.31 -36.52 -11.06
N SER A 574 -2.58 -36.70 -10.71
CA SER A 574 -3.66 -35.84 -11.21
C SER A 574 -3.81 -34.65 -10.28
N TYR A 575 -3.56 -33.43 -10.75
CA TYR A 575 -3.53 -32.26 -9.87
C TYR A 575 -4.23 -31.01 -10.43
N MET A 576 -4.60 -30.14 -9.50
CA MET A 576 -5.03 -28.77 -9.74
C MET A 576 -4.19 -27.83 -8.88
N VAL A 577 -3.76 -26.70 -9.43
CA VAL A 577 -3.06 -25.64 -8.69
C VAL A 577 -3.94 -24.40 -8.62
N PHE A 578 -4.15 -23.89 -7.41
CA PHE A 578 -4.70 -22.58 -7.16
C PHE A 578 -3.62 -21.72 -6.49
N GLY A 579 -3.00 -20.85 -7.29
CA GLY A 579 -2.07 -19.84 -6.79
C GLY A 579 -2.80 -18.54 -6.48
N CYS A 580 -2.67 -18.02 -5.27
CA CYS A 580 -3.16 -16.66 -4.94
C CYS A 580 -2.01 -15.74 -4.55
N GLY A 581 -1.71 -14.76 -5.39
CA GLY A 581 -0.62 -13.82 -5.18
C GLY A 581 -0.84 -12.57 -6.00
N SER A 582 -0.09 -11.52 -5.71
CA SER A 582 -0.12 -10.30 -6.51
C SER A 582 1.03 -10.34 -7.51
N ARG A 583 0.72 -10.08 -8.80
CA ARG A 583 1.70 -10.08 -9.90
C ARG A 583 2.81 -9.03 -9.73
N ASP A 584 2.55 -7.99 -8.92
CA ASP A 584 3.54 -6.93 -8.64
C ASP A 584 4.72 -7.42 -7.77
N TRP A 585 4.61 -8.62 -7.22
CA TRP A 585 5.60 -9.28 -6.38
C TRP A 585 6.14 -10.54 -7.06
N ALA A 586 6.10 -10.65 -8.39
CA ALA A 586 6.84 -11.71 -9.07
C ALA A 586 8.33 -11.53 -8.74
N ALA A 587 8.94 -12.55 -8.14
CA ALA A 587 10.37 -12.63 -7.84
C ALA A 587 11.19 -12.94 -9.09
#